data_AF-E9EAN8-F1
#
_entry.id   AF-E9EAN8-F1
#
_cell.length_a   1.000
_cell.length_b   1.000
_cell.length_c   1.000
_cell.angle_alpha   90.00
_cell.angle_beta   90.00
_cell.angle_gamma   90.00
#
_symmetry.space_group_name_H-M   'P 1'
#
loop_
_entity.id
_entity.type
_entity.pdbx_description
1 polymer ?
#
loop_
_entity_poly.entity_id
_entity_poly.type
_entity_poly.pdbx_seq_one_letter_code
_entity_poly.pdbx_strand_id
1 'polypeptide(L)'
;MTRSPQVSAGSRATIHPNSGDEPSTSLPCQGHGYGRTGNEPFQRPALRPKRNGNALALASQPGFAVSPSEVVSSEEEMANQTSCEILLTSCLIFTAICCLQGNLTTALVHLRNGQKLFHQWKNASRGMRANGLIDVRAFVALLSRLCTQTIDLRNAPWEDWDIAGAALAELSPEPYTSPVQAYLEFEPICNGFMELRHRGQLTLHEGQPGPAKELRHAYQQALAAWAAKFTHLQTSEALSANDFEGILILEARYLSFYIDLNRDPESEMHWDAFQAEFARIVHLAERVCQISGQDEPSNQRTRGMLATRVFAFSSSGMDAVFTVARYCRHHATRPRALHLLQNWSIKEGICDTKIASVVAAGLTAVEEGPGKTNSLHDRPPGCECDGVFICHDDRIKVVAGEFVEDGKVAMMARTVRDVRLGLPGTFIPVSW
;
A
#
# COMPACT_ATOMS: atom_id res chain seq x y z
N MET A 1 16.34 30.41 -61.71
CA MET A 1 15.68 29.14 -62.10
C MET A 1 14.97 28.63 -60.85
N THR A 2 13.66 28.84 -60.66
CA THR A 2 12.53 28.03 -61.20
C THR A 2 12.57 26.58 -60.68
N ARG A 3 11.55 26.03 -60.02
CA ARG A 3 10.09 26.31 -60.10
C ARG A 3 9.34 25.83 -58.84
N SER A 4 8.21 26.47 -58.52
CA SER A 4 7.14 25.91 -57.67
C SER A 4 6.21 24.98 -58.48
N PRO A 5 5.29 24.26 -57.82
CA PRO A 5 3.85 24.54 -57.96
C PRO A 5 3.14 24.60 -56.59
N GLN A 6 2.23 25.55 -56.32
CA GLN A 6 0.77 25.52 -56.61
C GLN A 6 0.07 24.24 -56.10
N VAL A 7 -0.68 24.29 -54.98
CA VAL A 7 -2.03 24.87 -54.77
C VAL A 7 -3.15 24.07 -55.43
N SER A 8 -4.03 23.50 -54.60
CA SER A 8 -5.45 23.27 -54.91
C SER A 8 -6.28 23.49 -53.64
N ALA A 9 -7.55 23.88 -53.81
CA ALA A 9 -8.47 24.24 -52.74
C ALA A 9 -9.88 23.68 -53.01
N GLY A 10 -10.70 23.58 -51.95
CA GLY A 10 -12.14 23.27 -52.03
C GLY A 10 -12.46 21.78 -51.79
N SER A 11 -13.33 21.44 -50.84
CA SER A 11 -14.77 21.72 -50.98
C SER A 11 -15.53 21.76 -49.66
N ARG A 12 -16.77 22.27 -49.72
CA ARG A 12 -17.68 22.55 -48.59
C ARG A 12 -19.06 21.96 -48.91
N ALA A 13 -19.59 21.07 -48.06
CA ALA A 13 -20.98 20.64 -48.04
C ALA A 13 -21.31 20.11 -46.63
N THR A 14 -22.12 20.76 -45.78
CA THR A 14 -23.60 20.86 -45.74
C THR A 14 -24.37 19.56 -45.51
N ILE A 15 -24.78 19.37 -44.25
CA ILE A 15 -26.16 19.12 -43.78
C ILE A 15 -26.95 17.97 -44.43
N HIS A 16 -27.34 16.97 -43.63
CA HIS A 16 -28.77 16.68 -43.38
C HIS A 16 -29.00 15.92 -42.05
N PRO A 17 -30.09 16.19 -41.30
CA PRO A 17 -30.45 15.49 -40.07
C PRO A 17 -31.61 14.47 -40.28
N ASN A 18 -31.72 13.50 -39.37
CA ASN A 18 -32.91 12.67 -39.04
C ASN A 18 -32.50 11.59 -38.00
N SER A 19 -33.37 10.95 -37.21
CA SER A 19 -34.72 11.24 -36.67
C SER A 19 -35.19 9.99 -35.91
N GLY A 20 -35.83 10.13 -34.74
CA GLY A 20 -36.42 8.99 -33.99
C GLY A 20 -35.40 8.15 -33.19
N ASP A 21 -35.75 7.46 -32.11
CA ASP A 21 -37.06 7.31 -31.46
C ASP A 21 -36.92 7.15 -29.92
N GLU A 22 -37.89 7.68 -29.17
CA GLU A 22 -38.27 7.22 -27.82
C GLU A 22 -39.19 5.97 -27.93
N PRO A 23 -39.64 5.28 -26.84
CA PRO A 23 -39.34 5.44 -25.41
C PRO A 23 -38.93 4.11 -24.71
N SER A 24 -38.61 4.17 -23.42
CA SER A 24 -39.25 3.26 -22.43
C SER A 24 -38.99 3.67 -20.98
N THR A 25 -40.09 4.00 -20.29
CA THR A 25 -40.15 4.17 -18.83
C THR A 25 -40.31 2.83 -18.12
N SER A 26 -39.61 2.60 -17.01
CA SER A 26 -40.04 1.65 -15.98
C SER A 26 -39.83 2.19 -14.57
N LEU A 27 -40.89 2.13 -13.77
CA LEU A 27 -40.97 2.58 -12.38
C LEU A 27 -40.67 1.41 -11.40
N PRO A 28 -40.40 1.68 -10.11
CA PRO A 28 -39.88 0.67 -9.18
C PRO A 28 -40.97 -0.21 -8.56
N CYS A 29 -40.63 -1.46 -8.25
CA CYS A 29 -41.48 -2.36 -7.47
C CYS A 29 -41.18 -2.26 -5.96
N GLN A 30 -42.17 -1.85 -5.18
CA GLN A 30 -42.21 -2.06 -3.73
C GLN A 30 -42.96 -3.34 -3.38
N GLY A 31 -42.53 -3.98 -2.28
CA GLY A 31 -43.46 -4.47 -1.26
C GLY A 31 -43.81 -5.97 -1.25
N HIS A 32 -43.40 -6.65 -0.18
CA HIS A 32 -44.22 -7.48 0.73
C HIS A 32 -43.28 -8.16 1.77
N GLY A 33 -43.60 -8.30 3.06
CA GLY A 33 -44.76 -7.78 3.78
C GLY A 33 -45.44 -8.73 4.78
N TYR A 34 -44.71 -9.43 5.66
CA TYR A 34 -45.25 -10.16 6.83
C TYR A 34 -44.15 -10.23 7.93
N GLY A 35 -44.41 -10.26 9.24
CA GLY A 35 -45.65 -10.15 10.00
C GLY A 35 -45.43 -10.46 11.51
N ARG A 36 -45.63 -9.45 12.38
CA ARG A 36 -45.54 -9.42 13.87
C ARG A 36 -45.79 -10.70 14.70
N THR A 37 -45.06 -10.83 15.83
CA THR A 37 -45.51 -10.75 17.27
C THR A 37 -44.25 -10.67 18.17
N GLY A 38 -44.20 -10.14 19.41
CA GLY A 38 -45.10 -9.30 20.24
C GLY A 38 -44.49 -9.04 21.65
N ASN A 39 -44.73 -7.86 22.24
CA ASN A 39 -44.84 -7.44 23.68
C ASN A 39 -44.32 -8.36 24.83
N GLU A 40 -43.83 -7.90 26.01
CA GLU A 40 -43.46 -6.60 26.61
C GLU A 40 -42.65 -6.85 27.95
N PRO A 41 -42.29 -5.86 28.82
CA PRO A 41 -41.14 -5.98 29.74
C PRO A 41 -41.46 -6.32 31.21
N PHE A 42 -40.42 -6.51 32.03
CA PHE A 42 -40.51 -6.51 33.50
C PHE A 42 -39.44 -5.62 34.17
N GLN A 43 -39.83 -4.89 35.22
CA GLN A 43 -38.96 -3.98 35.99
C GLN A 43 -38.70 -4.49 37.43
N ARG A 44 -37.45 -4.33 37.90
CA ARG A 44 -37.05 -3.95 39.30
C ARG A 44 -37.43 -4.93 40.46
N PRO A 45 -36.72 -4.94 41.63
CA PRO A 45 -36.35 -3.76 42.43
C PRO A 45 -34.94 -3.74 43.07
N ALA A 46 -34.66 -2.63 43.76
CA ALA A 46 -33.41 -2.35 44.48
C ALA A 46 -33.57 -2.57 46.00
N LEU A 47 -32.47 -2.87 46.69
CA LEU A 47 -32.40 -2.90 48.16
C LEU A 47 -31.08 -2.26 48.68
N ARG A 48 -31.22 -1.28 49.58
CA ARG A 48 -30.20 -0.85 50.57
C ARG A 48 -30.83 -1.00 51.96
N PRO A 49 -30.09 -1.44 52.98
CA PRO A 49 -29.62 -0.53 54.05
C PRO A 49 -28.21 -0.91 54.56
N LYS A 50 -27.57 -0.31 55.60
CA LYS A 50 -27.95 0.77 56.52
C LYS A 50 -26.77 1.76 56.77
N ARG A 51 -26.33 1.97 58.04
CA ARG A 51 -25.23 2.85 58.49
C ARG A 51 -24.83 2.49 59.95
N ASN A 52 -23.68 2.99 60.43
CA ASN A 52 -23.12 3.03 61.81
C ASN A 52 -21.95 2.03 62.06
N GLY A 53 -20.85 2.38 62.76
CA GLY A 53 -20.40 3.68 63.28
C GLY A 53 -19.08 3.63 64.09
N ASN A 54 -18.46 4.80 64.29
CA ASN A 54 -17.43 5.19 65.29
C ASN A 54 -16.03 4.51 65.40
N ALA A 55 -15.04 5.26 64.91
CA ALA A 55 -13.87 5.80 65.65
C ALA A 55 -12.87 4.90 66.40
N LEU A 56 -11.60 5.00 66.00
CA LEU A 56 -10.49 5.39 66.89
C LEU A 56 -9.26 5.83 66.07
N ALA A 57 -8.58 6.90 66.49
CA ALA A 57 -7.36 7.40 65.86
C ALA A 57 -6.14 7.03 66.70
N LEU A 58 -5.11 6.46 66.07
CA LEU A 58 -3.76 6.33 66.60
C LEU A 58 -2.78 6.71 65.48
N ALA A 59 -1.96 7.72 65.72
CA ALA A 59 -0.96 8.20 64.78
C ALA A 59 0.43 7.70 65.19
N SER A 60 1.13 7.02 64.27
CA SER A 60 2.54 6.69 64.46
C SER A 60 3.28 6.37 63.15
N GLN A 61 4.15 7.31 62.76
CA GLN A 61 5.33 7.22 61.88
C GLN A 61 5.17 7.13 60.34
N PRO A 62 6.06 7.81 59.58
CA PRO A 62 6.05 7.82 58.12
C PRO A 62 6.85 6.65 57.54
N GLY A 63 6.20 5.50 57.37
CA GLY A 63 6.67 4.48 56.43
C GLY A 63 6.29 4.85 54.99
N PHE A 64 7.10 4.44 54.02
CA PHE A 64 6.74 4.48 52.59
C PHE A 64 5.52 3.57 52.34
N ALA A 65 4.33 4.12 52.46
CA ALA A 65 3.08 3.47 52.08
C ALA A 65 2.68 3.96 50.68
N VAL A 66 3.04 3.20 49.65
CA VAL A 66 2.40 3.35 48.33
C VAL A 66 0.93 2.98 48.52
N SER A 67 0.01 3.84 48.08
CA SER A 67 -1.40 3.64 48.38
C SER A 67 -1.91 2.38 47.67
N PRO A 68 -2.72 1.51 48.30
CA PRO A 68 -3.28 0.34 47.62
C PRO A 68 -4.02 0.68 46.33
N SER A 69 -4.63 1.87 46.25
CA SER A 69 -5.25 2.40 45.04
C SER A 69 -4.27 2.70 43.90
N GLU A 70 -3.05 3.15 44.20
CA GLU A 70 -2.00 3.44 43.21
C GLU A 70 -1.34 2.15 42.72
N VAL A 71 -1.14 1.18 43.62
CA VAL A 71 -0.65 -0.16 43.25
C VAL A 71 -1.68 -0.86 42.36
N VAL A 72 -2.94 -0.94 42.79
CA VAL A 72 -4.02 -1.58 42.01
C VAL A 72 -4.25 -0.87 40.68
N SER A 73 -4.23 0.47 40.61
CA SER A 73 -4.34 1.16 39.32
C SER A 73 -3.16 0.83 38.40
N SER A 74 -1.93 0.75 38.95
CA SER A 74 -0.75 0.39 38.15
C SER A 74 -0.74 -1.07 37.68
N GLU A 75 -1.31 -1.99 38.46
CA GLU A 75 -1.45 -3.40 38.10
C GLU A 75 -2.55 -3.61 37.04
N GLU A 76 -3.71 -2.94 37.19
CA GLU A 76 -4.79 -2.97 36.19
C GLU A 76 -4.37 -2.30 34.86
N GLU A 77 -3.66 -1.17 34.92
CA GLU A 77 -3.15 -0.46 33.74
C GLU A 77 -2.05 -1.25 33.01
N MET A 78 -1.13 -1.88 33.75
CA MET A 78 -0.13 -2.80 33.20
C MET A 78 -0.79 -4.04 32.57
N ALA A 79 -1.75 -4.67 33.25
CA ALA A 79 -2.48 -5.83 32.72
C ALA A 79 -3.27 -5.48 31.45
N ASN A 80 -3.85 -4.27 31.38
CA ASN A 80 -4.51 -3.76 30.18
C ASN A 80 -3.51 -3.53 29.03
N GLN A 81 -2.32 -2.97 29.29
CA GLN A 81 -1.27 -2.82 28.28
C GLN A 81 -0.80 -4.17 27.74
N THR A 82 -0.45 -5.13 28.61
CA THR A 82 -0.02 -6.47 28.19
C THR A 82 -1.13 -7.19 27.40
N SER A 83 -2.39 -7.01 27.78
CA SER A 83 -3.54 -7.57 27.03
C SER A 83 -3.64 -6.97 25.62
N CYS A 84 -3.46 -5.65 25.48
CA CYS A 84 -3.41 -4.99 24.17
C CYS A 84 -2.24 -5.50 23.32
N GLU A 85 -1.03 -5.60 23.87
CA GLU A 85 0.15 -6.14 23.17
C GLU A 85 -0.06 -7.59 22.69
N ILE A 86 -0.66 -8.45 23.52
CA ILE A 86 -1.00 -9.83 23.15
C ILE A 86 -2.03 -9.87 22.00
N LEU A 87 -3.10 -9.09 22.07
CA LEU A 87 -4.13 -9.03 21.02
C LEU A 87 -3.56 -8.51 19.70
N LEU A 88 -2.76 -7.45 19.76
CA LEU A 88 -2.09 -6.84 18.62
C LEU A 88 -1.09 -7.80 17.95
N THR A 89 -0.28 -8.50 18.75
CA THR A 89 0.63 -9.55 18.27
C THR A 89 -0.15 -10.71 17.66
N SER A 90 -1.27 -11.10 18.27
CA SER A 90 -2.15 -12.15 17.74
C SER A 90 -2.72 -11.77 16.38
N CYS A 91 -3.16 -10.51 16.19
CA CYS A 91 -3.61 -10.02 14.88
C CYS A 91 -2.53 -10.16 13.80
N LEU A 92 -1.27 -9.79 14.09
CA LEU A 92 -0.16 -10.00 13.14
C LEU A 92 0.06 -11.48 12.84
N ILE A 93 0.13 -12.34 13.87
CA ILE A 93 0.34 -13.78 13.69
C ILE A 93 -0.79 -14.41 12.86
N PHE A 94 -2.05 -14.08 13.13
CA PHE A 94 -3.16 -14.58 12.32
C PHE A 94 -3.15 -14.02 10.90
N THR A 95 -2.80 -12.75 10.68
CA THR A 95 -2.55 -12.21 9.33
C THR A 95 -1.47 -13.02 8.60
N ALA A 96 -0.34 -13.35 9.24
CA ALA A 96 0.70 -14.21 8.64
C ALA A 96 0.17 -15.60 8.28
N ILE A 97 -0.50 -16.28 9.21
CA ILE A 97 -1.05 -17.63 9.00
C ILE A 97 -2.03 -17.62 7.83
N CYS A 98 -2.97 -16.67 7.78
CA CYS A 98 -3.91 -16.54 6.68
C CYS A 98 -3.21 -16.21 5.34
N CYS A 99 -2.19 -15.35 5.34
CA CYS A 99 -1.37 -15.07 4.15
C CYS A 99 -0.65 -16.32 3.63
N LEU A 100 -0.08 -17.13 4.53
CA LEU A 100 0.58 -18.40 4.22
C LEU A 100 -0.39 -19.46 3.70
N GLN A 101 -1.63 -19.47 4.22
CA GLN A 101 -2.73 -20.32 3.74
C GLN A 101 -3.36 -19.83 2.42
N GLY A 102 -3.00 -18.63 1.94
CA GLY A 102 -3.61 -18.00 0.77
C GLY A 102 -4.97 -17.33 1.01
N ASN A 103 -5.51 -17.39 2.24
CA ASN A 103 -6.78 -16.80 2.64
C ASN A 103 -6.62 -15.29 2.90
N LEU A 104 -6.48 -14.52 1.81
CA LEU A 104 -6.25 -13.07 1.89
C LEU A 104 -7.44 -12.33 2.52
N THR A 105 -8.68 -12.76 2.25
CA THR A 105 -9.89 -12.17 2.85
C THR A 105 -9.83 -12.17 4.38
N THR A 106 -9.46 -13.30 4.99
CA THR A 106 -9.34 -13.39 6.46
C THR A 106 -8.10 -12.63 6.97
N ALA A 107 -7.00 -12.63 6.21
CA ALA A 107 -5.82 -11.85 6.53
C ALA A 107 -6.11 -10.33 6.63
N LEU A 108 -6.94 -9.81 5.71
CA LEU A 108 -7.41 -8.42 5.71
C LEU A 108 -8.31 -8.11 6.92
N VAL A 109 -9.16 -9.05 7.34
CA VAL A 109 -9.99 -8.90 8.56
C VAL A 109 -9.10 -8.79 9.81
N HIS A 110 -8.09 -9.65 9.95
CA HIS A 110 -7.15 -9.59 11.08
C HIS A 110 -6.33 -8.28 11.07
N LEU A 111 -5.89 -7.82 9.89
CA LEU A 111 -5.14 -6.57 9.74
C LEU A 111 -5.99 -5.35 10.13
N ARG A 112 -7.20 -5.21 9.57
CA ARG A 112 -8.14 -4.12 9.91
C ARG A 112 -8.48 -4.09 11.40
N ASN A 113 -8.68 -5.25 12.01
CA ASN A 113 -8.95 -5.35 13.44
C ASN A 113 -7.72 -4.95 14.29
N GLY A 114 -6.51 -5.40 13.90
CA GLY A 114 -5.27 -5.03 14.58
C GLY A 114 -5.00 -3.52 14.52
N GLN A 115 -5.23 -2.89 13.36
CA GLN A 115 -5.09 -1.44 13.20
C GLN A 115 -6.12 -0.67 14.04
N LYS A 116 -7.39 -1.11 14.06
CA LYS A 116 -8.44 -0.52 14.92
C LYS A 116 -8.08 -0.59 16.41
N LEU A 117 -7.60 -1.75 16.87
CA LEU A 117 -7.12 -1.93 18.25
C LEU A 117 -5.92 -1.02 18.54
N PHE A 118 -4.98 -0.90 17.61
CA PHE A 118 -3.81 -0.05 17.76
C PHE A 118 -4.18 1.43 17.92
N HIS A 119 -5.15 1.93 17.15
CA HIS A 119 -5.60 3.32 17.29
C HIS A 119 -6.39 3.57 18.58
N GLN A 120 -7.19 2.61 19.04
CA GLN A 120 -7.84 2.68 20.36
C GLN A 120 -6.80 2.72 21.49
N TRP A 121 -5.79 1.85 21.42
CA TRP A 121 -4.68 1.79 22.38
C TRP A 121 -3.82 3.06 22.37
N LYS A 122 -3.38 3.55 21.19
CA LYS A 122 -2.61 4.79 21.05
C LYS A 122 -3.33 6.01 21.64
N ASN A 123 -4.66 6.06 21.52
CA ASN A 123 -5.46 7.17 22.05
C ASN A 123 -5.69 7.06 23.57
N ALA A 124 -5.79 5.85 24.11
CA ALA A 124 -5.88 5.61 25.55
C ALA A 124 -4.54 5.83 26.27
N SER A 125 -3.44 5.36 25.68
CA SER A 125 -2.10 5.31 26.29
C SER A 125 -1.23 6.53 25.97
N ARG A 126 -1.76 7.75 26.12
CA ARG A 126 -1.02 9.02 25.91
C ARG A 126 0.03 9.27 27.00
N GLY A 127 1.09 8.48 27.01
CA GLY A 127 2.25 8.60 27.89
C GLY A 127 2.53 7.33 28.71
N MET A 128 3.01 6.26 28.07
CA MET A 128 3.43 5.04 28.77
C MET A 128 4.72 4.41 28.23
N ARG A 129 5.27 3.48 29.02
CA ARG A 129 6.71 3.19 29.15
C ARG A 129 7.29 2.27 28.06
N ALA A 130 8.61 2.39 27.87
CA ALA A 130 9.42 1.61 26.92
C ALA A 130 9.61 0.10 27.24
N ASN A 131 8.91 -0.46 28.23
CA ASN A 131 9.06 -1.85 28.70
C ASN A 131 7.87 -2.74 28.30
N GLY A 132 7.37 -2.61 27.07
CA GLY A 132 6.44 -3.56 26.46
C GLY A 132 7.16 -4.84 26.00
N LEU A 133 6.39 -5.89 25.68
CA LEU A 133 6.92 -7.14 25.09
C LEU A 133 7.50 -6.93 23.68
N ILE A 134 7.09 -5.87 22.98
CA ILE A 134 7.50 -5.49 21.62
C ILE A 134 7.76 -3.98 21.58
N ASP A 135 8.80 -3.51 20.87
CA ASP A 135 8.97 -2.07 20.61
C ASP A 135 7.75 -1.55 19.81
N VAL A 136 7.02 -0.62 20.41
CA VAL A 136 5.84 0.02 19.80
C VAL A 136 6.15 0.58 18.40
N ARG A 137 7.35 1.10 18.16
CA ARG A 137 7.75 1.61 16.85
C ARG A 137 7.88 0.48 15.83
N ALA A 138 8.42 -0.67 16.22
CA ALA A 138 8.47 -1.85 15.36
C ALA A 138 7.06 -2.33 15.02
N PHE A 139 6.17 -2.39 16.00
CA PHE A 139 4.76 -2.74 15.76
C PHE A 139 4.05 -1.76 14.81
N VAL A 140 4.26 -0.46 15.00
CA VAL A 140 3.74 0.59 14.11
C VAL A 140 4.28 0.46 12.69
N ALA A 141 5.58 0.24 12.51
CA ALA A 141 6.18 0.08 11.19
C ALA A 141 5.65 -1.17 10.46
N LEU A 142 5.47 -2.29 11.17
CA LEU A 142 4.91 -3.53 10.61
C LEU A 142 3.44 -3.36 10.18
N LEU A 143 2.59 -2.73 11.02
CA LEU A 143 1.22 -2.41 10.63
C LEU A 143 1.18 -1.42 9.45
N SER A 144 1.98 -0.35 9.50
CA SER A 144 2.05 0.66 8.44
C SER A 144 2.43 0.03 7.09
N ARG A 145 3.38 -0.91 7.10
CA ARG A 145 3.78 -1.68 5.92
C ARG A 145 2.66 -2.56 5.39
N LEU A 146 2.02 -3.36 6.24
CA LEU A 146 0.91 -4.24 5.87
C LEU A 146 -0.30 -3.44 5.35
N CYS A 147 -0.58 -2.28 5.93
CA CYS A 147 -1.58 -1.35 5.43
C CYS A 147 -1.21 -0.88 4.02
N THR A 148 0.02 -0.40 3.81
CA THR A 148 0.52 0.03 2.49
C THR A 148 0.37 -1.07 1.42
N GLN A 149 0.67 -2.33 1.75
CA GLN A 149 0.52 -3.49 0.85
C GLN A 149 -0.93 -3.76 0.40
N THR A 150 -1.93 -3.28 1.13
CA THR A 150 -3.35 -3.61 0.89
C THR A 150 -4.13 -2.49 0.23
N ILE A 151 -3.57 -1.30 0.06
CA ILE A 151 -4.30 -0.12 -0.41
C ILE A 151 -4.99 -0.34 -1.76
N ASP A 152 -4.31 -0.97 -2.72
CA ASP A 152 -4.90 -1.28 -4.04
C ASP A 152 -5.89 -2.48 -3.99
N LEU A 153 -6.06 -3.14 -2.82
CA LEU A 153 -7.01 -4.24 -2.58
C LEU A 153 -8.24 -3.82 -1.74
N ARG A 154 -8.31 -2.56 -1.29
CA ARG A 154 -9.43 -2.05 -0.48
C ARG A 154 -10.44 -1.31 -1.35
N ASN A 155 -11.72 -1.62 -1.14
CA ASN A 155 -12.83 -0.93 -1.83
C ASN A 155 -13.17 0.44 -1.21
N ALA A 156 -12.67 0.72 0.00
CA ALA A 156 -12.88 1.97 0.72
C ALA A 156 -11.75 2.16 1.78
N PRO A 157 -11.49 3.40 2.25
CA PRO A 157 -10.60 3.65 3.38
C PRO A 157 -11.20 3.01 4.63
N TRP A 158 -10.37 2.52 5.56
CA TRP A 158 -10.88 1.65 6.62
C TRP A 158 -11.59 2.37 7.77
N GLU A 159 -11.15 3.58 8.16
CA GLU A 159 -11.88 4.57 8.99
C GLU A 159 -11.19 5.96 8.93
N ASP A 160 -11.86 7.05 9.30
CA ASP A 160 -11.30 8.43 9.23
C ASP A 160 -10.10 8.75 10.13
N TRP A 161 -9.81 7.91 11.14
CA TRP A 161 -8.59 8.09 11.94
C TRP A 161 -7.29 7.75 11.19
N ASP A 162 -7.38 7.17 9.98
CA ASP A 162 -6.24 7.07 9.04
C ASP A 162 -5.80 8.45 8.49
N ILE A 163 -6.65 9.49 8.54
CA ILE A 163 -6.27 10.86 8.15
C ILE A 163 -5.33 11.52 9.19
N ALA A 164 -5.00 10.85 10.30
CA ALA A 164 -4.02 11.32 11.28
C ALA A 164 -2.57 11.36 10.75
N GLY A 165 -2.34 11.29 9.44
CA GLY A 165 -1.12 11.67 8.72
C GLY A 165 -0.72 13.16 8.82
N ALA A 166 -1.13 13.83 9.89
CA ALA A 166 -0.71 15.16 10.31
C ALA A 166 -0.12 15.19 11.74
N ALA A 167 -0.06 14.04 12.42
CA ALA A 167 1.16 13.70 13.13
C ALA A 167 2.08 13.01 12.12
N LEU A 168 2.73 13.82 11.26
CA LEU A 168 4.06 13.45 10.77
C LEU A 168 4.82 13.07 12.04
N ALA A 169 5.10 11.78 12.24
CA ALA A 169 5.71 11.31 13.48
C ALA A 169 6.98 12.14 13.66
N GLU A 170 7.04 12.95 14.74
CA GLU A 170 8.06 13.99 14.89
C GLU A 170 9.41 13.33 14.67
N LEU A 171 10.02 13.62 13.51
CA LEU A 171 11.20 12.88 13.06
C LEU A 171 12.25 13.08 14.13
N SER A 172 12.82 11.98 14.63
CA SER A 172 13.75 12.08 15.75
C SER A 172 14.87 13.05 15.33
N PRO A 173 15.20 14.06 16.14
CA PRO A 173 16.33 14.94 15.82
C PRO A 173 17.66 14.18 15.87
N GLU A 174 17.68 12.97 16.48
CA GLU A 174 18.87 12.13 16.54
C GLU A 174 19.19 11.47 15.19
N PRO A 175 20.47 11.40 14.80
CA PRO A 175 20.90 10.71 13.59
C PRO A 175 20.67 9.20 13.72
N TYR A 176 20.41 8.53 12.60
CA TYR A 176 20.30 7.07 12.60
C TYR A 176 21.65 6.43 12.88
N THR A 177 21.68 5.41 13.74
CA THR A 177 22.84 4.56 14.00
C THR A 177 22.71 3.18 13.36
N SER A 178 21.53 2.81 12.84
CA SER A 178 21.31 1.55 12.12
C SER A 178 20.21 1.66 11.06
N PRO A 179 20.16 0.76 10.05
CA PRO A 179 19.08 0.71 9.07
C PRO A 179 17.71 0.50 9.72
N VAL A 180 17.67 -0.24 10.84
CA VAL A 180 16.41 -0.48 11.58
C VAL A 180 15.80 0.83 12.05
N GLN A 181 16.57 1.76 12.62
CA GLN A 181 16.03 3.06 13.04
C GLN A 181 15.45 3.85 11.87
N ALA A 182 16.15 3.85 10.72
CA ALA A 182 15.67 4.50 9.51
C ALA A 182 14.35 3.86 9.00
N TYR A 183 14.25 2.53 9.01
CA TYR A 183 13.03 1.79 8.65
C TYR A 183 11.84 2.12 9.56
N LEU A 184 12.07 2.21 10.89
CA LEU A 184 11.03 2.50 11.87
C LEU A 184 10.41 3.90 11.69
N GLU A 185 11.20 4.90 11.29
CA GLU A 185 10.70 6.22 10.93
C GLU A 185 10.12 6.27 9.50
N PHE A 186 10.57 5.42 8.57
CA PHE A 186 10.17 5.44 7.16
C PHE A 186 8.74 4.92 6.91
N GLU A 187 8.42 3.70 7.36
CA GLU A 187 7.14 3.05 7.02
C GLU A 187 5.89 3.85 7.45
N PRO A 188 5.85 4.57 8.58
CA PRO A 188 4.70 5.42 8.94
C PRO A 188 4.50 6.60 7.98
N ILE A 189 5.58 7.20 7.47
CA ILE A 189 5.53 8.27 6.46
C ILE A 189 4.93 7.72 5.16
N CYS A 190 5.39 6.55 4.74
CA CYS A 190 4.90 5.87 3.54
C CYS A 190 3.40 5.55 3.64
N ASN A 191 2.98 4.95 4.75
CA ASN A 191 1.59 4.60 4.97
C ASN A 191 0.69 5.84 4.97
N GLY A 192 1.06 6.91 5.68
CA GLY A 192 0.28 8.14 5.74
C GLY A 192 0.05 8.79 4.36
N PHE A 193 1.08 8.86 3.52
CA PHE A 193 0.92 9.37 2.15
C PHE A 193 0.08 8.43 1.27
N MET A 194 0.23 7.12 1.43
CA MET A 194 -0.48 6.16 0.59
C MET A 194 -1.98 6.08 0.95
N GLU A 195 -2.35 6.22 2.22
CA GLU A 195 -3.74 6.39 2.65
C GLU A 195 -4.35 7.70 2.10
N LEU A 196 -3.57 8.79 2.10
CA LEU A 196 -3.96 10.05 1.47
C LEU A 196 -4.18 9.89 -0.05
N ARG A 197 -3.29 9.16 -0.74
CA ARG A 197 -3.44 8.82 -2.17
C ARG A 197 -4.73 8.05 -2.43
N HIS A 198 -5.01 7.03 -1.62
CA HIS A 198 -6.19 6.17 -1.75
C HIS A 198 -7.49 6.99 -1.62
N ARG A 199 -7.57 7.85 -0.60
CA ARG A 199 -8.70 8.79 -0.40
C ARG A 199 -8.81 9.80 -1.55
N GLY A 200 -7.68 10.30 -2.05
CA GLY A 200 -7.65 11.19 -3.22
C GLY A 200 -8.27 10.54 -4.46
N GLN A 201 -7.96 9.27 -4.72
CA GLN A 201 -8.52 8.54 -5.86
C GLN A 201 -10.04 8.35 -5.74
N LEU A 202 -10.54 8.04 -4.54
CA LEU A 202 -11.98 7.89 -4.29
C LEU A 202 -12.73 9.23 -4.36
N THR A 203 -12.19 10.30 -3.76
CA THR A 203 -12.81 11.64 -3.81
C THR A 203 -12.82 12.26 -5.21
N LEU A 204 -11.83 11.95 -6.05
CA LEU A 204 -11.85 12.29 -7.48
C LEU A 204 -12.97 11.56 -8.23
N HIS A 205 -13.24 10.28 -7.91
CA HIS A 205 -14.41 9.56 -8.44
C HIS A 205 -15.75 10.17 -7.99
N GLU A 206 -15.79 10.80 -6.81
CA GLU A 206 -16.97 11.52 -6.27
C GLU A 206 -17.04 13.01 -6.66
N GLY A 207 -16.09 13.50 -7.47
CA GLY A 207 -16.08 14.87 -7.99
C GLY A 207 -15.74 15.96 -6.96
N GLN A 208 -15.12 15.62 -5.83
CA GLN A 208 -14.71 16.58 -4.80
C GLN A 208 -13.23 16.98 -4.93
N PRO A 209 -12.87 18.27 -4.78
CA PRO A 209 -11.48 18.70 -4.78
C PRO A 209 -10.79 18.26 -3.48
N GLY A 210 -9.96 17.21 -3.54
CA GLY A 210 -9.23 16.70 -2.38
C GLY A 210 -8.20 17.69 -1.81
N PRO A 211 -7.85 17.60 -0.51
CA PRO A 211 -6.89 18.48 0.19
C PRO A 211 -5.41 18.21 -0.20
N ALA A 212 -5.16 17.84 -1.45
CA ALA A 212 -4.01 17.02 -1.82
C ALA A 212 -2.67 17.76 -1.90
N LYS A 213 -2.63 19.05 -2.26
CA LYS A 213 -1.36 19.76 -2.52
C LYS A 213 -0.56 20.12 -1.26
N GLU A 214 -1.21 20.69 -0.25
CA GLU A 214 -0.54 21.11 0.99
C GLU A 214 -0.03 19.91 1.79
N LEU A 215 -0.86 18.86 1.92
CA LEU A 215 -0.45 17.61 2.56
C LEU A 215 0.69 16.92 1.81
N ARG A 216 0.65 16.88 0.47
CA ARG A 216 1.76 16.34 -0.35
C ARG A 216 3.06 17.09 -0.10
N HIS A 217 3.02 18.42 0.06
CA HIS A 217 4.20 19.21 0.40
C HIS A 217 4.76 18.87 1.78
N ALA A 218 3.89 18.66 2.78
CA ALA A 218 4.30 18.21 4.11
C ALA A 218 5.02 16.84 4.06
N TYR A 219 4.51 15.88 3.26
CA TYR A 219 5.19 14.60 3.02
C TYR A 219 6.52 14.77 2.27
N GLN A 220 6.64 15.71 1.32
CA GLN A 220 7.92 16.01 0.65
C GLN A 220 8.97 16.53 1.65
N GLN A 221 8.58 17.42 2.57
CA GLN A 221 9.47 17.92 3.63
C GLN A 221 9.91 16.80 4.58
N ALA A 222 8.97 15.96 5.03
CA ALA A 222 9.28 14.82 5.90
C ALA A 222 10.21 13.80 5.22
N LEU A 223 9.95 13.47 3.95
CA LEU A 223 10.80 12.56 3.17
C LEU A 223 12.21 13.14 2.97
N ALA A 224 12.33 14.45 2.71
CA ALA A 224 13.63 15.11 2.57
C ALA A 224 14.44 15.12 3.88
N ALA A 225 13.78 15.36 5.03
CA ALA A 225 14.41 15.30 6.34
C ALA A 225 14.84 13.86 6.70
N TRP A 226 14.00 12.86 6.41
CA TRP A 226 14.35 11.44 6.53
C TRP A 226 15.57 11.08 5.64
N ALA A 227 15.57 11.54 4.38
CA ALA A 227 16.64 11.27 3.43
C ALA A 227 17.98 11.86 3.87
N ALA A 228 18.00 13.08 4.42
CA ALA A 228 19.21 13.69 4.96
C ALA A 228 19.82 12.82 6.09
N LYS A 229 19.00 12.37 7.05
CA LYS A 229 19.43 11.44 8.11
C LYS A 229 19.93 10.11 7.53
N PHE A 230 19.26 9.57 6.50
CA PHE A 230 19.63 8.32 5.85
C PHE A 230 20.96 8.43 5.08
N THR A 231 21.21 9.52 4.36
CA THR A 231 22.50 9.77 3.70
C THR A 231 23.65 9.84 4.71
N HIS A 232 23.46 10.46 5.87
CA HIS A 232 24.47 10.44 6.94
C HIS A 232 24.77 9.01 7.43
N LEU A 233 23.74 8.18 7.62
CA LEU A 233 23.90 6.76 7.95
C LEU A 233 24.68 6.00 6.87
N GLN A 234 24.35 6.20 5.59
CA GLN A 234 25.05 5.55 4.46
C GLN A 234 26.54 5.89 4.40
N THR A 235 26.95 7.07 4.89
CA THR A 235 28.35 7.49 4.97
C THR A 235 29.05 7.14 6.30
N SER A 236 28.34 6.51 7.24
CA SER A 236 28.85 6.24 8.58
C SER A 236 29.78 5.03 8.62
N GLU A 237 30.96 5.20 9.23
CA GLU A 237 31.90 4.09 9.52
C GLU A 237 31.35 3.09 10.57
N ALA A 238 30.23 3.42 11.23
CA ALA A 238 29.59 2.55 12.22
C ALA A 238 28.74 1.42 11.62
N LEU A 239 28.50 1.39 10.30
CA LEU A 239 27.73 0.33 9.65
C LEU A 239 28.50 -1.01 9.66
N SER A 240 27.86 -2.07 10.12
CA SER A 240 28.40 -3.43 10.02
C SER A 240 28.16 -4.02 8.61
N ALA A 241 28.89 -5.07 8.26
CA ALA A 241 28.65 -5.80 7.02
C ALA A 241 27.22 -6.36 6.90
N ASN A 242 26.57 -6.65 8.05
CA ASN A 242 25.21 -7.17 8.11
C ASN A 242 24.14 -6.08 7.84
N ASP A 243 24.47 -4.80 8.07
CA ASP A 243 23.56 -3.68 7.82
C ASP A 243 23.39 -3.39 6.33
N PHE A 244 24.32 -3.87 5.49
CA PHE A 244 24.44 -3.47 4.09
C PHE A 244 23.22 -3.86 3.24
N GLU A 245 22.66 -5.06 3.44
CA GLU A 245 21.42 -5.49 2.78
C GLU A 245 20.25 -4.56 3.13
N GLY A 246 20.11 -4.20 4.41
CA GLY A 246 19.07 -3.28 4.88
C GLY A 246 19.20 -1.86 4.29
N ILE A 247 20.43 -1.36 4.11
CA ILE A 247 20.68 -0.08 3.43
C ILE A 247 20.21 -0.14 1.96
N LEU A 248 20.54 -1.19 1.21
CA LEU A 248 20.14 -1.33 -0.19
C LEU A 248 18.62 -1.39 -0.35
N ILE A 249 17.94 -2.16 0.51
CA ILE A 249 16.49 -2.29 0.54
C ILE A 249 15.84 -0.94 0.85
N LEU A 250 16.32 -0.22 1.86
CA LEU A 250 15.80 1.11 2.23
C LEU A 250 16.02 2.15 1.15
N GLU A 251 17.17 2.14 0.45
CA GLU A 251 17.40 3.05 -0.66
C GLU A 251 16.44 2.77 -1.83
N ALA A 252 16.19 1.50 -2.17
CA ALA A 252 15.25 1.12 -3.22
C ALA A 252 13.80 1.51 -2.86
N ARG A 253 13.41 1.30 -1.59
CA ARG A 253 12.12 1.71 -1.03
C ARG A 253 11.94 3.24 -1.04
N TYR A 254 12.97 3.97 -0.60
CA TYR A 254 13.02 5.43 -0.65
C TYR A 254 12.79 5.95 -2.07
N LEU A 255 13.52 5.41 -3.06
CA LEU A 255 13.38 5.82 -4.46
C LEU A 255 11.98 5.53 -5.00
N SER A 256 11.42 4.35 -4.74
CA SER A 256 10.05 4.01 -5.16
C SER A 256 9.02 5.00 -4.59
N PHE A 257 9.15 5.34 -3.30
CA PHE A 257 8.26 6.30 -2.65
C PHE A 257 8.47 7.75 -3.12
N TYR A 258 9.72 8.15 -3.37
CA TYR A 258 10.08 9.45 -3.94
C TYR A 258 9.43 9.65 -5.32
N ILE A 259 9.40 8.63 -6.18
CA ILE A 259 8.72 8.68 -7.48
C ILE A 259 7.23 8.91 -7.31
N ASP A 260 6.55 8.10 -6.49
CA ASP A 260 5.10 8.22 -6.26
C ASP A 260 4.72 9.56 -5.61
N LEU A 261 5.58 10.11 -4.74
CA LEU A 261 5.40 11.40 -4.09
C LEU A 261 5.63 12.58 -5.04
N ASN A 262 6.60 12.52 -5.95
CA ASN A 262 6.95 13.65 -6.81
C ASN A 262 6.35 13.62 -8.22
N ARG A 263 5.71 12.52 -8.63
CA ARG A 263 5.00 12.49 -9.91
C ARG A 263 3.70 13.31 -9.90
N ASP A 264 3.33 13.83 -11.07
CA ASP A 264 1.97 14.26 -11.36
C ASP A 264 1.01 13.03 -11.31
N PRO A 265 -0.05 13.04 -10.47
CA PRO A 265 -1.03 11.95 -10.45
C PRO A 265 -1.93 11.89 -11.70
N GLU A 266 -2.07 12.99 -12.44
CA GLU A 266 -2.97 13.05 -13.61
C GLU A 266 -2.31 12.49 -14.86
N SER A 267 -1.00 12.65 -15.01
CA SER A 267 -0.24 12.33 -16.22
C SER A 267 0.50 10.98 -16.16
N GLU A 268 0.02 9.98 -16.91
CA GLU A 268 0.75 8.71 -17.10
C GLU A 268 2.02 8.85 -17.94
N MET A 269 2.26 10.01 -18.57
CA MET A 269 3.55 10.33 -19.20
C MET A 269 4.63 10.63 -18.14
N HIS A 270 4.25 11.16 -16.97
CA HIS A 270 5.19 11.71 -16.01
C HIS A 270 6.06 10.66 -15.29
N TRP A 271 5.70 9.37 -15.38
CA TRP A 271 6.56 8.27 -14.95
C TRP A 271 7.91 8.24 -15.68
N ASP A 272 7.96 8.67 -16.95
CA ASP A 272 9.17 8.58 -17.77
C ASP A 272 10.28 9.51 -17.28
N ALA A 273 9.92 10.57 -16.53
CA ALA A 273 10.88 11.50 -15.93
C ALA A 273 11.81 10.84 -14.89
N PHE A 274 11.42 9.69 -14.33
CA PHE A 274 12.13 8.99 -13.25
C PHE A 274 12.96 7.78 -13.72
N GLN A 275 13.42 7.80 -14.97
CA GLN A 275 14.18 6.70 -15.57
C GLN A 275 15.46 6.36 -14.78
N ALA A 276 16.13 7.36 -14.21
CA ALA A 276 17.38 7.17 -13.45
C ALA A 276 17.12 6.45 -12.13
N GLU A 277 16.07 6.86 -11.40
CA GLU A 277 15.60 6.28 -10.16
C GLU A 277 15.13 4.83 -10.38
N PHE A 278 14.37 4.57 -11.44
CA PHE A 278 13.98 3.21 -11.82
C PHE A 278 15.20 2.31 -12.11
N ALA A 279 16.20 2.81 -12.85
CA ALA A 279 17.43 2.06 -13.11
C ALA A 279 18.24 1.79 -11.83
N ARG A 280 18.24 2.75 -10.88
CA ARG A 280 18.89 2.61 -9.58
C ARG A 280 18.19 1.57 -8.70
N ILE A 281 16.85 1.55 -8.64
CA ILE A 281 16.07 0.54 -7.91
C ILE A 281 16.43 -0.88 -8.38
N VAL A 282 16.48 -1.12 -9.70
CA VAL A 282 16.85 -2.42 -10.27
C VAL A 282 18.27 -2.82 -9.86
N HIS A 283 19.23 -1.89 -9.96
CA HIS A 283 20.61 -2.15 -9.56
C HIS A 283 20.75 -2.46 -8.06
N LEU A 284 20.01 -1.77 -7.19
CA LEU A 284 19.98 -2.06 -5.76
C LEU A 284 19.42 -3.46 -5.48
N ALA A 285 18.32 -3.83 -6.15
CA ALA A 285 17.70 -5.15 -5.99
C ALA A 285 18.58 -6.30 -6.51
N GLU A 286 19.27 -6.13 -7.65
CA GLU A 286 20.29 -7.09 -8.14
C GLU A 286 21.37 -7.33 -7.07
N ARG A 287 21.85 -6.26 -6.41
CA ARG A 287 22.85 -6.39 -5.34
C ARG A 287 22.31 -7.08 -4.09
N VAL A 288 21.04 -6.89 -3.75
CA VAL A 288 20.38 -7.66 -2.67
C VAL A 288 20.37 -9.15 -3.03
N CYS A 289 19.89 -9.52 -4.22
CA CYS A 289 19.87 -10.93 -4.67
C CYS A 289 21.26 -11.61 -4.63
N GLN A 290 22.32 -10.87 -4.95
CA GLN A 290 23.72 -11.34 -4.84
C GLN A 290 24.12 -11.64 -3.38
N ILE A 291 23.76 -10.75 -2.45
CA ILE A 291 24.07 -10.90 -1.01
C ILE A 291 23.27 -12.07 -0.42
N SER A 292 21.96 -12.17 -0.69
CA SER A 292 21.10 -13.24 -0.18
C SER A 292 21.25 -14.58 -0.93
N GLY A 293 22.29 -14.73 -1.76
CA GLY A 293 22.64 -15.97 -2.47
C GLY A 293 21.60 -16.45 -3.49
N GLN A 294 20.73 -15.57 -3.99
CA GLN A 294 19.64 -15.96 -4.90
C GLN A 294 20.09 -16.15 -6.35
N ASP A 295 21.23 -15.58 -6.74
CA ASP A 295 21.76 -15.53 -8.12
C ASP A 295 22.52 -16.79 -8.57
N GLU A 296 22.80 -17.75 -7.66
CA GLU A 296 23.62 -18.93 -7.98
C GLU A 296 22.98 -19.88 -9.02
N PRO A 297 23.64 -20.19 -10.17
CA PRO A 297 23.10 -21.06 -11.23
C PRO A 297 23.01 -22.56 -10.90
N SER A 298 23.00 -22.95 -9.63
CA SER A 298 23.10 -24.35 -9.21
C SER A 298 21.78 -25.12 -9.39
N ASN A 299 21.76 -26.05 -10.37
CA ASN A 299 20.75 -27.08 -10.61
C ASN A 299 19.29 -26.73 -10.24
N GLN A 300 18.55 -26.16 -11.21
CA GLN A 300 17.10 -25.91 -11.14
C GLN A 300 16.27 -27.10 -10.59
N ARG A 301 16.73 -28.34 -10.78
CA ARG A 301 16.06 -29.56 -10.27
C ARG A 301 16.03 -29.69 -8.75
N THR A 302 16.99 -29.10 -8.02
CA THR A 302 17.06 -29.21 -6.55
C THR A 302 16.33 -28.05 -5.86
N ARG A 303 16.36 -26.85 -6.45
CA ARG A 303 15.65 -25.65 -5.94
C ARG A 303 14.13 -25.88 -5.90
N GLY A 304 13.56 -26.69 -6.80
CA GLY A 304 12.13 -27.02 -6.86
C GLY A 304 11.54 -27.74 -5.64
N MET A 305 12.36 -28.32 -4.75
CA MET A 305 11.89 -28.96 -3.50
C MET A 305 12.27 -28.20 -2.22
N LEU A 306 13.27 -27.31 -2.27
CA LEU A 306 13.87 -26.68 -1.10
C LEU A 306 14.12 -25.16 -1.24
N ALA A 307 13.53 -24.51 -2.25
CA ALA A 307 13.39 -23.05 -2.27
C ALA A 307 12.43 -22.62 -1.15
N THR A 308 12.95 -22.51 0.07
CA THR A 308 12.18 -22.06 1.23
C THR A 308 11.73 -20.63 0.96
N ARG A 309 10.44 -20.41 0.67
CA ARG A 309 9.87 -19.05 0.64
C ARG A 309 10.04 -18.47 2.03
N VAL A 310 10.98 -17.54 2.16
CA VAL A 310 11.12 -16.77 3.40
C VAL A 310 9.86 -15.92 3.51
N PHE A 311 9.04 -16.22 4.50
CA PHE A 311 7.95 -15.34 4.91
C PHE A 311 8.53 -14.28 5.83
N ALA A 312 8.39 -13.02 5.44
CA ALA A 312 8.77 -11.87 6.25
C ALA A 312 7.64 -10.84 6.25
N PHE A 313 7.61 -10.00 7.28
CA PHE A 313 6.79 -8.78 7.26
C PHE A 313 7.60 -7.55 6.82
N SER A 314 8.92 -7.56 7.03
CA SER A 314 9.84 -6.53 6.53
C SER A 314 9.93 -6.54 5.01
N SER A 315 10.34 -5.41 4.43
CA SER A 315 10.61 -5.32 3.00
C SER A 315 11.86 -6.11 2.60
N SER A 316 11.84 -6.74 1.44
CA SER A 316 13.02 -7.15 0.66
C SER A 316 13.28 -6.18 -0.50
N GLY A 317 12.50 -5.10 -0.64
CA GLY A 317 12.49 -4.22 -1.81
C GLY A 317 11.63 -4.73 -2.97
N MET A 318 10.91 -5.85 -2.81
CA MET A 318 10.07 -6.44 -3.87
C MET A 318 9.02 -5.47 -4.41
N ASP A 319 8.40 -4.67 -3.55
CA ASP A 319 7.43 -3.64 -3.94
C ASP A 319 8.04 -2.53 -4.82
N ALA A 320 9.30 -2.15 -4.57
CA ALA A 320 10.01 -1.19 -5.40
C ALA A 320 10.32 -1.78 -6.79
N VAL A 321 10.72 -3.05 -6.87
CA VAL A 321 10.94 -3.75 -8.14
C VAL A 321 9.62 -3.92 -8.91
N PHE A 322 8.51 -4.21 -8.23
CA PHE A 322 7.18 -4.24 -8.82
C PHE A 322 6.76 -2.87 -9.38
N THR A 323 7.04 -1.77 -8.67
CA THR A 323 6.84 -0.40 -9.15
C THR A 323 7.65 -0.14 -10.43
N VAL A 324 8.91 -0.58 -10.51
CA VAL A 324 9.70 -0.49 -11.76
C VAL A 324 9.05 -1.30 -12.88
N ALA A 325 8.74 -2.58 -12.64
CA ALA A 325 8.19 -3.46 -13.67
C ALA A 325 6.82 -2.98 -14.19
N ARG A 326 6.01 -2.35 -13.32
CA ARG A 326 4.70 -1.77 -13.65
C ARG A 326 4.81 -0.42 -14.38
N TYR A 327 5.69 0.49 -13.95
CA TYR A 327 5.66 1.90 -14.38
C TYR A 327 6.88 2.41 -15.15
N CYS A 328 8.03 1.73 -15.12
CA CYS A 328 9.15 2.11 -15.97
C CYS A 328 8.89 1.63 -17.40
N ARG A 329 8.86 2.53 -18.40
CA ARG A 329 8.67 2.16 -19.82
C ARG A 329 9.99 1.95 -20.58
N HIS A 330 11.14 2.06 -19.91
CA HIS A 330 12.45 1.96 -20.56
C HIS A 330 12.85 0.51 -20.87
N HIS A 331 13.08 0.23 -22.17
CA HIS A 331 13.30 -1.13 -22.70
C HIS A 331 14.45 -1.90 -22.03
N ALA A 332 15.51 -1.24 -21.55
CA ALA A 332 16.62 -1.91 -20.89
C ALA A 332 16.41 -2.11 -19.37
N THR A 333 15.45 -1.42 -18.77
CA THR A 333 15.22 -1.42 -17.31
C THR A 333 14.03 -2.30 -16.92
N ARG A 334 12.90 -2.17 -17.61
CA ARG A 334 11.67 -2.95 -17.32
C ARG A 334 11.91 -4.47 -17.37
N PRO A 335 12.59 -5.06 -18.38
CA PRO A 335 12.78 -6.51 -18.44
C PRO A 335 13.67 -7.04 -17.31
N ARG A 336 14.65 -6.27 -16.83
CA ARG A 336 15.47 -6.63 -15.67
C ARG A 336 14.64 -6.67 -14.38
N ALA A 337 13.78 -5.67 -14.16
CA ALA A 337 12.85 -5.67 -13.05
C ALA A 337 11.89 -6.86 -13.09
N LEU A 338 11.34 -7.18 -14.27
CA LEU A 338 10.47 -8.34 -14.44
C LEU A 338 11.21 -9.66 -14.20
N HIS A 339 12.44 -9.80 -14.70
CA HIS A 339 13.30 -10.96 -14.48
C HIS A 339 13.63 -11.17 -13.00
N LEU A 340 13.87 -10.09 -12.24
CA LEU A 340 14.03 -10.18 -10.78
C LEU A 340 12.76 -10.77 -10.13
N LEU A 341 11.58 -10.23 -10.41
CA LEU A 341 10.32 -10.74 -9.83
C LEU A 341 10.03 -12.21 -10.18
N GLN A 342 10.46 -12.66 -11.36
CA GLN A 342 10.27 -14.05 -11.81
C GLN A 342 11.18 -15.06 -11.11
N ASN A 343 12.39 -14.64 -10.72
CA ASN A 343 13.41 -15.52 -10.13
C ASN A 343 13.53 -15.37 -8.61
N TRP A 344 13.06 -14.27 -8.04
CA TRP A 344 13.08 -14.03 -6.59
C TRP A 344 11.92 -14.79 -5.93
N SER A 345 12.21 -15.60 -4.90
CA SER A 345 11.23 -16.47 -4.24
C SER A 345 10.83 -15.96 -2.85
N ILE A 346 10.14 -14.82 -2.78
CA ILE A 346 9.80 -14.14 -1.53
C ILE A 346 8.29 -13.97 -1.34
N LYS A 347 7.85 -14.10 -0.09
CA LYS A 347 6.51 -13.74 0.36
C LYS A 347 6.60 -12.70 1.49
N GLU A 348 6.21 -11.48 1.20
CA GLU A 348 6.23 -10.38 2.15
C GLU A 348 4.82 -10.10 2.66
N GLY A 349 4.43 -10.68 3.79
CA GLY A 349 3.08 -10.52 4.32
C GLY A 349 2.01 -10.92 3.28
N ILE A 350 1.31 -9.91 2.77
CA ILE A 350 0.21 -10.07 1.80
C ILE A 350 0.74 -10.18 0.35
N CYS A 351 1.90 -9.61 0.06
CA CYS A 351 2.50 -9.60 -1.28
C CYS A 351 3.37 -10.86 -1.54
N ASP A 352 3.45 -11.28 -2.80
CA ASP A 352 4.19 -12.49 -3.23
C ASP A 352 4.80 -12.25 -4.61
N THR A 353 6.08 -12.60 -4.81
CA THR A 353 6.80 -12.37 -6.08
C THR A 353 6.18 -13.11 -7.26
N LYS A 354 5.57 -14.28 -7.03
CA LYS A 354 4.86 -15.05 -8.07
C LYS A 354 3.65 -14.26 -8.60
N ILE A 355 2.89 -13.63 -7.71
CA ILE A 355 1.75 -12.79 -8.08
C ILE A 355 2.26 -11.53 -8.78
N ALA A 356 3.23 -10.84 -8.17
CA ALA A 356 3.80 -9.60 -8.70
C ALA A 356 4.37 -9.75 -10.11
N SER A 357 5.07 -10.86 -10.41
CA SER A 357 5.60 -11.14 -11.75
C SER A 357 4.51 -11.41 -12.79
N VAL A 358 3.48 -12.20 -12.47
CA VAL A 358 2.34 -12.44 -13.37
C VAL A 358 1.59 -11.14 -13.67
N VAL A 359 1.32 -10.33 -12.64
CA VAL A 359 0.65 -9.03 -12.79
C VAL A 359 1.49 -8.08 -13.62
N ALA A 360 2.78 -7.90 -13.30
CA ALA A 360 3.66 -7.00 -14.05
C ALA A 360 3.84 -7.43 -15.51
N ALA A 361 3.96 -8.74 -15.79
CA ALA A 361 4.02 -9.25 -17.15
C ALA A 361 2.72 -8.98 -17.93
N GLY A 362 1.55 -9.19 -17.31
CA GLY A 362 0.25 -8.92 -17.91
C GLY A 362 0.06 -7.43 -18.25
N LEU A 363 0.36 -6.55 -17.30
CA LEU A 363 0.29 -5.09 -17.51
C LEU A 363 1.27 -4.64 -18.60
N THR A 364 2.50 -5.18 -18.61
CA THR A 364 3.49 -4.93 -19.67
C THR A 364 2.98 -5.36 -21.05
N ALA A 365 2.33 -6.52 -21.16
CA ALA A 365 1.79 -7.02 -22.42
C ALA A 365 0.65 -6.14 -22.96
N VAL A 366 -0.17 -5.53 -22.08
CA VAL A 366 -1.22 -4.59 -22.47
C VAL A 366 -0.63 -3.30 -23.05
N GLU A 367 0.36 -2.69 -22.38
CA GLU A 367 0.98 -1.44 -22.87
C GLU A 367 1.78 -1.64 -24.17
N GLU A 368 2.51 -2.75 -24.28
CA GLU A 368 3.42 -2.98 -25.41
C GLU A 368 2.77 -3.64 -26.63
N GLY A 369 1.55 -4.17 -26.49
CA GLY A 369 0.82 -4.85 -27.56
C GLY A 369 0.73 -4.04 -28.87
N PRO A 370 0.26 -2.77 -28.85
CA PRO A 370 0.16 -1.92 -30.05
C PRO A 370 1.50 -1.58 -30.73
N GLY A 371 2.61 -1.66 -29.99
CA GLY A 371 3.96 -1.52 -30.53
C GLY A 371 4.46 -2.78 -31.25
N LYS A 372 3.88 -3.96 -30.94
CA LYS A 372 4.29 -5.27 -31.46
C LYS A 372 3.42 -5.79 -32.62
N THR A 373 2.35 -5.09 -32.99
CA THR A 373 1.53 -5.42 -34.17
C THR A 373 2.26 -5.08 -35.46
N ASN A 374 2.69 -6.09 -36.22
CA ASN A 374 3.39 -5.91 -37.50
C ASN A 374 2.52 -5.25 -38.60
N SER A 375 1.19 -5.28 -38.46
CA SER A 375 0.27 -4.65 -39.39
C SER A 375 -0.08 -3.22 -38.95
N LEU A 376 0.22 -2.23 -39.79
CA LEU A 376 -0.31 -0.87 -39.62
C LEU A 376 -1.86 -0.81 -39.62
N HIS A 377 -2.53 -1.83 -40.16
CA HIS A 377 -3.98 -1.96 -40.16
C HIS A 377 -4.59 -2.48 -38.85
N ASP A 378 -3.82 -3.23 -38.04
CA ASP A 378 -4.29 -3.72 -36.74
C ASP A 378 -4.07 -2.70 -35.61
N ARG A 379 -3.38 -1.60 -35.93
CA ARG A 379 -3.04 -0.54 -34.99
C ARG A 379 -4.20 0.46 -34.83
N PRO A 380 -4.52 0.90 -33.59
CA PRO A 380 -5.51 1.95 -33.37
C PRO A 380 -5.17 3.26 -34.12
N PRO A 381 -6.15 3.96 -34.72
CA PRO A 381 -5.92 5.25 -35.36
C PRO A 381 -5.27 6.25 -34.38
N GLY A 382 -4.12 6.83 -34.77
CA GLY A 382 -3.37 7.79 -33.95
C GLY A 382 -2.38 7.18 -32.94
N CYS A 383 -2.17 5.85 -32.92
CA CYS A 383 -1.16 5.22 -32.07
C CYS A 383 0.27 5.42 -32.63
N GLU A 384 1.14 6.01 -31.80
CA GLU A 384 2.54 6.37 -32.14
C GLU A 384 3.58 5.37 -31.62
N CYS A 385 3.15 4.26 -31.01
CA CYS A 385 4.07 3.26 -30.43
C CYS A 385 5.01 2.64 -31.48
N ASP A 386 6.27 2.36 -31.18
CA ASP A 386 7.24 1.81 -32.16
C ASP A 386 7.99 0.56 -31.65
N GLY A 387 7.51 -0.01 -30.55
CA GLY A 387 8.14 -1.14 -29.87
C GLY A 387 9.22 -0.71 -28.85
N VAL A 388 9.64 0.55 -28.86
CA VAL A 388 10.51 1.17 -27.84
C VAL A 388 9.75 2.24 -27.06
N PHE A 389 8.99 3.07 -27.76
CA PHE A 389 8.09 4.08 -27.20
C PHE A 389 6.66 3.56 -27.04
N ILE A 390 6.02 3.99 -25.95
CA ILE A 390 4.60 3.73 -25.66
C ILE A 390 3.89 5.08 -25.55
N CYS A 391 2.99 5.34 -26.50
CA CYS A 391 2.24 6.58 -26.59
C CYS A 391 1.25 6.72 -25.42
N HIS A 392 0.86 7.96 -25.09
CA HIS A 392 -0.05 8.30 -24.00
C HIS A 392 -1.31 7.42 -23.94
N ASP A 393 -1.91 7.16 -25.10
CA ASP A 393 -3.19 6.49 -25.23
C ASP A 393 -3.16 5.01 -24.84
N ASP A 394 -2.01 4.35 -24.99
CA ASP A 394 -1.82 2.92 -24.68
C ASP A 394 -1.27 2.69 -23.26
N ARG A 395 -1.02 3.75 -22.49
CA ARG A 395 -0.60 3.65 -21.08
C ARG A 395 -1.73 3.21 -20.20
N ILE A 396 -1.45 2.34 -19.23
CA ILE A 396 -2.45 1.90 -18.25
C ILE A 396 -2.79 3.06 -17.30
N LYS A 397 -4.08 3.43 -17.26
CA LYS A 397 -4.61 4.46 -16.35
C LYS A 397 -5.30 3.85 -15.13
N VAL A 398 -6.01 2.72 -15.32
CA VAL A 398 -6.74 2.05 -14.25
C VAL A 398 -6.41 0.56 -14.24
N VAL A 399 -6.13 0.04 -13.05
CA VAL A 399 -6.07 -1.40 -12.77
C VAL A 399 -7.12 -1.67 -11.70
N ALA A 400 -8.09 -2.53 -12.01
CA ALA A 400 -9.06 -3.03 -11.06
C ALA A 400 -8.84 -4.54 -10.86
N GLY A 401 -9.10 -5.04 -9.66
CA GLY A 401 -8.98 -6.45 -9.33
C GLY A 401 -10.11 -6.90 -8.43
N GLU A 402 -10.78 -8.00 -8.78
CA GLU A 402 -11.79 -8.63 -7.94
C GLU A 402 -11.32 -10.04 -7.53
N PHE A 403 -11.46 -10.36 -6.24
CA PHE A 403 -11.27 -11.72 -5.76
C PHE A 403 -12.40 -12.59 -6.27
N VAL A 404 -12.07 -13.60 -7.09
CA VAL A 404 -13.06 -14.52 -7.67
C VAL A 404 -13.24 -15.73 -6.76
N GLU A 405 -12.11 -16.34 -6.38
CA GLU A 405 -11.99 -17.52 -5.54
C GLU A 405 -10.66 -17.46 -4.77
N ASP A 406 -10.49 -18.28 -3.73
CA ASP A 406 -9.19 -18.41 -3.07
C ASP A 406 -8.10 -18.81 -4.10
N GLY A 407 -7.03 -18.03 -4.16
CA GLY A 407 -5.94 -18.22 -5.13
C GLY A 407 -6.20 -17.67 -6.54
N LYS A 408 -7.30 -16.95 -6.80
CA LYS A 408 -7.62 -16.35 -8.11
C LYS A 408 -8.11 -14.90 -8.00
N VAL A 409 -7.52 -14.00 -8.78
CA VAL A 409 -7.99 -12.61 -8.96
C VAL A 409 -8.28 -12.35 -10.43
N ALA A 410 -9.46 -11.81 -10.69
CA ALA A 410 -9.85 -11.24 -11.97
C ALA A 410 -9.28 -9.82 -12.04
N MET A 411 -8.18 -9.62 -12.77
CA MET A 411 -7.64 -8.27 -12.99
C MET A 411 -8.09 -7.71 -14.34
N MET A 412 -8.45 -6.43 -14.34
CA MET A 412 -8.82 -5.67 -15.52
C MET A 412 -7.93 -4.43 -15.63
N ALA A 413 -7.20 -4.30 -16.74
CA ALA A 413 -6.38 -3.14 -17.05
C ALA A 413 -7.08 -2.29 -18.11
N ARG A 414 -7.25 -0.98 -17.85
CA ARG A 414 -7.75 -0.01 -18.83
C ARG A 414 -6.67 1.01 -19.15
N THR A 415 -6.38 1.16 -20.43
CA THR A 415 -5.52 2.21 -20.96
C THR A 415 -6.18 3.59 -20.87
N VAL A 416 -5.42 4.68 -21.07
CA VAL A 416 -6.01 6.03 -21.14
C VAL A 416 -7.05 6.11 -22.28
N ARG A 417 -6.78 5.44 -23.41
CA ARG A 417 -7.72 5.28 -24.52
C ARG A 417 -8.97 4.52 -24.13
N ASP A 418 -8.85 3.44 -23.37
CA ASP A 418 -10.02 2.68 -22.89
C ASP A 418 -10.91 3.53 -21.98
N VAL A 419 -10.31 4.28 -21.04
CA VAL A 419 -11.03 5.20 -20.14
C VAL A 419 -11.73 6.30 -20.96
N ARG A 420 -11.03 6.91 -21.91
CA ARG A 420 -11.58 7.99 -22.77
C ARG A 420 -12.73 7.52 -23.68
N LEU A 421 -12.72 6.26 -24.11
CA LEU A 421 -13.71 5.67 -25.01
C LEU A 421 -14.78 4.83 -24.30
N GLY A 422 -14.69 4.67 -22.97
CA GLY A 422 -15.62 3.83 -22.19
C GLY A 422 -15.49 2.32 -22.47
N LEU A 423 -14.33 1.87 -22.92
CA LEU A 423 -14.07 0.46 -23.25
C LEU A 423 -13.85 -0.39 -21.99
N PRO A 424 -14.17 -1.70 -22.03
CA PRO A 424 -14.05 -2.58 -20.86
C PRO A 424 -12.61 -2.74 -20.35
N GLY A 425 -11.61 -2.58 -21.23
CA GLY A 425 -10.21 -2.86 -20.95
C GLY A 425 -9.79 -4.28 -21.33
N THR A 426 -8.58 -4.66 -20.92
CA THR A 426 -7.99 -5.99 -21.14
C THR A 426 -7.96 -6.79 -19.84
N PHE A 427 -8.49 -8.01 -19.89
CA PHE A 427 -8.45 -8.95 -18.78
C PHE A 427 -7.06 -9.58 -18.63
N ILE A 428 -6.57 -9.62 -17.38
CA ILE A 428 -5.31 -10.26 -17.00
C ILE A 428 -5.65 -11.40 -16.03
N PRO A 429 -5.50 -12.68 -16.43
CA PRO A 429 -5.74 -13.81 -15.54
C PRO A 429 -4.61 -13.90 -14.50
N VAL A 430 -4.97 -13.89 -13.22
CA VAL A 430 -4.01 -14.03 -12.11
C VAL A 430 -4.42 -15.18 -11.20
N SER A 431 -3.53 -16.16 -11.03
CA SER A 431 -3.69 -17.30 -10.13
C SER A 431 -2.35 -17.68 -9.49
N TRP A 432 -2.37 -18.19 -8.26
CA TRP A 432 -1.15 -18.51 -7.50
C TRP A 432 -1.17 -19.81 -6.72
#